data_AF-A0A381WFA6-F1
#
_entry.id   AF-A0A381WFA6-F1
#
_cell.length_a   1.000
_cell.length_b   1.000
_cell.length_c   1.000
_cell.angle_alpha   90.00
_cell.angle_beta   90.00
_cell.angle_gamma   90.00
#
_symmetry.space_group_name_H-M   'P 1'
#
loop_
_entity.id
_entity.type
_entity.pdbx_description
1 polymer ?
#
loop_
_entity_poly.entity_id
_entity_poly.type
_entity_poly.pdbx_seq_one_letter_code
_entity_poly.pdbx_strand_id
1 'polypeptide(L)'
;NRALFQAEERNNKKNQYYLLKKAGIKYPKIFKNPKDINKPAIVKVQEKKRKLERAFFTVSSFSDYKKKSADKIKQGTIAKTDLQNATIEQLAIGTYLNFNYFHTPISKNVDFIGIERRLQTNIHDYNALPAKQQLELDIDLQNIEVGHTPASIRESLLEKVITMGDKFVAAVQKEYPPGIIGPFSLQSVITKDLEIIVYDVSLRVPGNPILATTSPYTKYQYGQTFGIGRRIAMEIKTAQEEGKLARIVT
;
A
#
# COMPACT_ATOMS: atom_id res chain seq x y z
N ASN A 1 -7.82 -12.01 -12.09
CA ASN A 1 -7.81 -13.08 -11.08
C ASN A 1 -8.74 -12.68 -9.93
N ARG A 2 -10.02 -13.08 -9.98
CA ARG A 2 -11.00 -12.65 -8.97
C ARG A 2 -10.68 -13.13 -7.55
N ALA A 3 -10.08 -14.31 -7.42
CA ALA A 3 -9.69 -14.87 -6.12
C ALA A 3 -8.59 -14.05 -5.43
N LEU A 4 -7.74 -13.37 -6.20
CA LEU A 4 -6.64 -12.56 -5.67
C LEU A 4 -7.12 -11.36 -4.84
N PHE A 5 -8.31 -10.80 -5.14
CA PHE A 5 -8.89 -9.70 -4.34
C PHE A 5 -9.11 -10.07 -2.88
N GLN A 6 -9.34 -11.36 -2.60
CA GLN A 6 -9.49 -11.83 -1.24
C GLN A 6 -8.20 -11.69 -0.42
N ALA A 7 -7.04 -11.46 -1.05
CA ALA A 7 -5.79 -11.22 -0.33
C ALA A 7 -5.69 -9.79 0.25
N GLU A 8 -6.54 -8.86 -0.20
CA GLU A 8 -6.66 -7.51 0.40
C GLU A 8 -7.36 -7.59 1.78
N GLU A 9 -8.20 -8.60 1.98
CA GLU A 9 -8.89 -8.88 3.26
C GLU A 9 -7.93 -9.38 4.34
N ARG A 10 -7.83 -8.64 5.45
CA ARG A 10 -6.86 -8.93 6.53
C ARG A 10 -7.12 -10.26 7.24
N ASN A 11 -8.38 -10.70 7.30
CA ASN A 11 -8.76 -11.95 7.95
C ASN A 11 -8.53 -13.19 7.06
N ASN A 12 -8.15 -13.00 5.79
CA ASN A 12 -7.84 -14.12 4.91
C ASN A 12 -6.51 -14.80 5.32
N LYS A 13 -6.49 -16.14 5.32
CA LYS A 13 -5.27 -16.93 5.59
C LYS A 13 -4.13 -16.59 4.64
N LYS A 14 -4.45 -16.30 3.37
CA LYS A 14 -3.49 -15.94 2.32
C LYS A 14 -3.51 -14.44 1.99
N ASN A 15 -3.72 -13.60 3.01
CA ASN A 15 -3.71 -12.14 2.86
C ASN A 15 -2.36 -11.56 2.39
N GLN A 16 -2.30 -10.24 2.24
CA GLN A 16 -1.09 -9.52 1.84
C GLN A 16 0.16 -9.87 2.66
N TYR A 17 0.08 -10.06 3.99
CA TYR A 17 1.26 -10.33 4.80
C TYR A 17 1.80 -11.72 4.53
N TYR A 18 0.89 -12.68 4.28
CA TYR A 18 1.27 -14.00 3.82
C TYR A 18 2.02 -13.92 2.48
N LEU A 19 1.50 -13.15 1.52
CA LEU A 19 2.15 -12.96 0.22
C LEU A 19 3.50 -12.27 0.32
N LEU A 20 3.60 -11.19 1.11
CA LEU A 20 4.87 -10.48 1.37
C LEU A 20 5.89 -11.41 2.03
N LYS A 21 5.47 -12.22 3.01
CA LYS A 21 6.31 -13.23 3.64
C LYS A 21 6.80 -14.27 2.62
N LYS A 22 5.92 -14.78 1.76
CA LYS A 22 6.27 -15.76 0.71
C LYS A 22 7.21 -15.19 -0.34
N ALA A 23 7.08 -13.89 -0.65
CA ALA A 23 7.97 -13.16 -1.54
C ALA A 23 9.32 -12.78 -0.89
N GLY A 24 9.49 -12.98 0.42
CA GLY A 24 10.68 -12.53 1.15
C GLY A 24 10.80 -10.99 1.20
N ILE A 25 9.66 -10.29 1.16
CA ILE A 25 9.59 -8.83 1.20
C ILE A 25 9.34 -8.40 2.65
N LYS A 26 10.11 -7.41 3.12
CA LYS A 26 9.95 -6.87 4.48
C LYS A 26 8.61 -6.14 4.62
N TYR A 27 7.93 -6.40 5.73
CA TYR A 27 6.71 -5.72 6.14
C TYR A 27 6.76 -5.42 7.64
N PRO A 28 5.92 -4.50 8.16
CA PRO A 28 5.93 -4.14 9.58
C PRO A 28 5.72 -5.35 10.48
N LYS A 29 6.42 -5.39 11.62
CA LYS A 29 6.17 -6.42 12.64
C LYS A 29 4.73 -6.31 13.12
N ILE A 30 3.99 -7.42 13.08
CA ILE A 30 2.61 -7.48 13.57
C ILE A 30 2.62 -7.92 15.04
N PHE A 31 1.97 -7.14 15.90
CA PHE A 31 1.71 -7.51 17.29
C PHE A 31 0.41 -8.30 17.34
N LYS A 32 0.50 -9.59 17.73
CA LYS A 32 -0.69 -10.45 17.88
C LYS A 32 -1.49 -10.09 19.14
N ASN A 33 -0.81 -9.64 20.18
CA ASN A 33 -1.42 -9.20 21.42
C ASN A 33 -1.06 -7.72 21.67
N PRO A 34 -2.05 -6.84 21.95
CA PRO A 34 -1.76 -5.46 22.31
C PRO A 34 -0.84 -5.31 23.54
N LYS A 35 -0.77 -6.34 24.40
CA LYS A 35 0.17 -6.38 25.54
C LYS A 35 1.65 -6.43 25.12
N ASP A 36 1.93 -6.90 23.91
CA ASP A 36 3.30 -7.04 23.40
C ASP A 36 3.84 -5.72 22.81
N ILE A 37 3.04 -4.65 22.81
CA ILE A 37 3.44 -3.33 22.30
C ILE A 37 4.56 -2.79 23.18
N ASN A 38 5.78 -2.85 22.64
CA ASN A 38 7.01 -2.38 23.29
C ASN A 38 7.75 -1.29 22.47
N LYS A 39 7.16 -0.86 21.35
CA LYS A 39 7.63 0.19 20.44
C LYS A 39 6.42 0.93 19.86
N PRO A 40 6.60 2.14 19.30
CA PRO A 40 5.53 2.82 18.58
C PRO A 40 4.87 1.90 17.55
N ALA A 41 3.55 1.87 17.57
CA ALA A 41 2.73 1.03 16.72
C ALA A 41 1.58 1.84 16.12
N ILE A 42 1.07 1.38 14.98
CA ILE A 42 -0.14 1.88 14.35
C ILE A 42 -1.21 0.80 14.42
N VAL A 43 -2.38 1.18 14.91
CA VAL A 43 -3.57 0.34 14.94
C VAL A 43 -4.40 0.66 13.71
N LYS A 44 -4.66 -0.36 12.90
CA LYS A 44 -5.51 -0.29 11.70
C LYS A 44 -6.82 -0.98 12.01
N VAL A 45 -7.92 -0.23 12.09
CA VAL A 45 -9.24 -0.74 12.46
C VAL A 45 -10.30 -0.21 11.48
N GLN A 46 -11.31 -1.02 11.20
CA GLN A 46 -12.42 -0.61 10.35
C GLN A 46 -13.24 0.50 11.01
N GLU A 47 -13.61 1.54 10.28
CA GLU A 47 -14.54 2.54 10.79
C GLU A 47 -15.96 1.99 10.92
N LYS A 48 -16.65 2.41 11.98
CA LYS A 48 -18.02 1.97 12.28
C LYS A 48 -19.04 2.49 11.25
N LYS A 49 -18.92 3.77 10.87
CA LYS A 49 -19.87 4.43 9.95
C LYS A 49 -19.49 4.23 8.48
N ARG A 50 -18.18 4.26 8.19
CA ARG A 50 -17.64 4.15 6.83
C ARG A 50 -17.00 2.78 6.65
N LYS A 51 -17.80 1.79 6.25
CA LYS A 51 -17.34 0.38 6.11
C LYS A 51 -16.24 0.16 5.06
N LEU A 52 -15.89 1.17 4.26
CA LEU A 52 -14.77 1.13 3.32
C LEU A 52 -13.52 1.84 3.87
N GLU A 53 -13.70 2.72 4.86
CA GLU A 53 -12.62 3.51 5.44
C GLU A 53 -12.09 2.89 6.72
N ARG A 54 -10.81 3.12 6.98
CA ARG A 54 -10.13 2.62 8.18
C ARG A 54 -9.74 3.79 9.07
N ALA A 55 -10.04 3.65 10.35
CA ALA A 55 -9.48 4.52 11.36
C ALA A 55 -8.07 4.03 11.68
N PHE A 56 -7.14 4.98 11.68
CA PHE A 56 -5.76 4.78 12.05
C PHE A 56 -5.46 5.57 13.32
N PHE A 57 -4.72 4.97 14.23
CA PHE A 57 -4.15 5.72 15.35
C PHE A 57 -2.86 5.09 15.85
N THR A 58 -1.96 5.95 16.31
CA THR A 58 -0.66 5.53 16.84
C THR A 58 -0.75 5.29 18.34
N VAL A 59 0.00 4.31 18.81
CA VAL A 59 0.10 3.92 20.22
C VAL A 59 1.55 3.66 20.59
N SER A 60 1.95 4.03 21.81
CA SER A 60 3.33 3.81 22.29
C SER A 60 3.45 2.69 23.33
N SER A 61 2.34 2.25 23.91
CA SER A 61 2.29 1.20 24.94
C SER A 61 0.91 0.52 25.00
N PHE A 62 0.80 -0.57 25.75
CA PHE A 62 -0.49 -1.22 26.01
C PHE A 62 -1.48 -0.31 26.76
N SER A 63 -0.99 0.54 27.67
CA SER A 63 -1.83 1.51 28.39
C SER A 63 -2.42 2.57 27.44
N ASP A 64 -1.56 3.12 26.59
CA ASP A 64 -1.96 4.10 25.55
C ASP A 64 -2.97 3.48 24.56
N TYR A 65 -2.72 2.22 24.15
CA TYR A 65 -3.66 1.46 23.34
C TYR A 65 -5.04 1.34 23.99
N LYS A 66 -5.12 0.97 25.27
CA LYS A 66 -6.41 0.87 25.98
C LYS A 66 -7.13 2.21 26.03
N LYS A 67 -6.42 3.28 26.40
CA LYS A 67 -6.98 4.63 26.52
C LYS A 67 -7.57 5.10 25.20
N LYS A 68 -6.76 5.15 24.14
CA LYS A 68 -7.18 5.62 22.81
C LYS A 68 -8.27 4.76 22.19
N SER A 69 -8.23 3.45 22.41
CA SER A 69 -9.28 2.55 21.93
C SER A 69 -10.62 2.82 22.63
N ALA A 70 -10.61 3.01 23.94
CA ALA A 70 -11.82 3.33 24.71
C ALA A 70 -12.42 4.68 24.28
N ASP A 71 -11.57 5.69 24.10
CA ASP A 71 -11.98 7.02 23.65
C ASP A 71 -12.65 6.96 22.26
N LYS A 72 -12.03 6.25 21.31
CA LYS A 72 -12.58 6.10 19.94
C LYS A 72 -13.87 5.25 19.89
N ILE A 73 -14.03 4.28 20.79
CA ILE A 73 -15.30 3.55 20.94
C ILE A 73 -16.38 4.47 21.49
N LYS A 74 -16.05 5.28 22.51
CA LYS A 74 -16.98 6.25 23.13
C LYS A 74 -17.44 7.31 22.13
N GLN A 75 -16.54 7.79 21.27
CA GLN A 75 -16.83 8.72 20.18
C GLN A 75 -17.63 8.08 19.03
N GLY A 76 -17.77 6.75 19.01
CA GLY A 76 -18.48 6.02 17.96
C GLY A 76 -17.73 5.92 16.63
N THR A 77 -16.42 6.20 16.62
CA THR A 77 -15.55 6.09 15.44
C THR A 77 -15.33 4.62 15.07
N ILE A 78 -15.14 3.76 16.07
CA ILE A 78 -14.87 2.32 15.89
C ILE A 78 -15.80 1.48 16.77
N ALA A 79 -16.11 0.24 16.35
CA ALA A 79 -16.82 -0.71 17.20
C ALA A 79 -15.84 -1.61 17.96
N LYS A 80 -16.26 -2.11 19.13
CA LYS A 80 -15.47 -3.06 19.94
C LYS A 80 -15.18 -4.37 19.18
N THR A 81 -16.13 -4.81 18.35
CA THR A 81 -15.99 -6.00 17.48
C THR A 81 -14.93 -5.78 16.40
N ASP A 82 -14.89 -4.60 15.80
CA ASP A 82 -13.90 -4.28 14.76
C ASP A 82 -12.50 -4.14 15.36
N LEU A 83 -12.40 -3.60 16.59
CA LEU A 83 -11.15 -3.50 17.31
C LEU A 83 -10.51 -4.88 17.60
N GLN A 84 -11.31 -5.92 17.83
CA GLN A 84 -10.78 -7.29 18.02
C GLN A 84 -10.13 -7.86 16.76
N ASN A 85 -10.57 -7.38 15.59
CA ASN A 85 -10.01 -7.74 14.29
C ASN A 85 -8.96 -6.72 13.79
N ALA A 86 -8.62 -5.73 14.62
CA ALA A 86 -7.67 -4.70 14.23
C ALA A 86 -6.27 -5.29 14.05
N THR A 87 -5.57 -4.81 13.02
CA THR A 87 -4.16 -5.15 12.85
C THR A 87 -3.30 -4.12 13.58
N ILE A 88 -2.39 -4.59 14.43
CA ILE A 88 -1.44 -3.74 15.15
C ILE A 88 -0.08 -3.97 14.54
N GLU A 89 0.44 -2.94 13.89
CA GLU A 89 1.74 -2.98 13.22
C GLU A 89 2.73 -2.10 13.98
N GLN A 90 3.99 -2.51 14.05
CA GLN A 90 5.06 -1.61 14.43
C GLN A 90 5.08 -0.42 13.46
N LEU A 91 5.07 0.78 14.00
CA LEU A 91 5.11 2.00 13.21
C LEU A 91 6.46 2.09 12.51
N ALA A 92 6.43 2.04 11.18
CA ALA A 92 7.61 2.22 10.37
C ALA A 92 7.74 3.71 10.01
N ILE A 93 8.87 4.32 10.39
CA ILE A 93 9.13 5.75 10.24
C ILE A 93 10.13 5.95 9.10
N GLY A 94 9.77 6.81 8.16
CA GLY A 94 10.58 7.09 6.98
C GLY A 94 9.79 7.80 5.89
N THR A 95 10.32 7.78 4.67
CA THR A 95 9.68 8.39 3.50
C THR A 95 8.71 7.40 2.86
N TYR A 96 7.43 7.76 2.81
CA TYR A 96 6.38 6.96 2.18
C TYR A 96 6.43 7.11 0.67
N LEU A 97 6.48 5.98 -0.04
CA LEU A 97 6.47 5.88 -1.51
C LEU A 97 5.62 4.69 -1.93
N ASN A 98 4.83 4.87 -2.98
CA ASN A 98 4.05 3.80 -3.59
C ASN A 98 4.71 3.37 -4.90
N PHE A 99 5.17 2.12 -4.95
CA PHE A 99 5.81 1.55 -6.14
C PHE A 99 4.78 0.83 -6.99
N ASN A 100 4.64 1.24 -8.24
CA ASN A 100 3.58 0.78 -9.13
C ASN A 100 4.13 -0.09 -10.24
N TYR A 101 3.51 -1.25 -10.42
CA TYR A 101 3.96 -2.28 -11.33
C TYR A 101 2.82 -2.75 -12.22
N PHE A 102 3.17 -3.47 -13.28
CA PHE A 102 2.23 -4.14 -14.16
C PHE A 102 2.76 -5.52 -14.56
N HIS A 103 1.91 -6.54 -14.47
CA HIS A 103 2.26 -7.88 -14.93
C HIS A 103 1.00 -8.68 -15.29
N THR A 104 1.09 -9.51 -16.32
CA THR A 104 0.09 -10.54 -16.63
C THR A 104 0.76 -11.88 -16.95
N PRO A 105 0.00 -12.99 -17.03
CA PRO A 105 0.56 -14.30 -17.38
C PRO A 105 1.22 -14.37 -18.77
N ILE A 106 1.00 -13.38 -19.64
CA ILE A 106 1.65 -13.30 -20.95
C ILE A 106 2.81 -12.30 -20.98
N SER A 107 2.97 -11.48 -19.94
CA SER A 107 4.09 -10.54 -19.85
C SER A 107 5.41 -11.29 -19.71
N LYS A 108 6.45 -10.83 -20.43
CA LYS A 108 7.80 -11.41 -20.32
C LYS A 108 8.49 -11.02 -19.01
N ASN A 109 8.26 -9.79 -18.56
CA ASN A 109 8.86 -9.19 -17.36
C ASN A 109 7.76 -8.56 -16.49
N VAL A 110 8.12 -8.17 -15.27
CA VAL A 110 7.31 -7.25 -14.47
C VAL A 110 7.69 -5.82 -14.85
N ASP A 111 6.72 -5.04 -15.31
CA ASP A 111 6.97 -3.65 -15.68
C ASP A 111 6.92 -2.76 -14.45
N PHE A 112 7.92 -1.89 -14.31
CA PHE A 112 7.92 -0.86 -13.28
C PHE A 112 7.40 0.46 -13.85
N ILE A 113 6.17 0.81 -13.48
CA ILE A 113 5.44 1.93 -14.08
C ILE A 113 5.81 3.26 -13.43
N GLY A 114 6.10 3.26 -12.13
CA GLY A 114 6.65 4.44 -11.46
C GLY A 114 6.24 4.62 -10.02
N ILE A 115 6.52 5.80 -9.49
CA ILE A 115 6.46 6.11 -8.06
C ILE A 115 5.58 7.32 -7.84
N GLU A 116 4.73 7.24 -6.83
CA GLU A 116 3.94 8.37 -6.35
C GLU A 116 3.91 8.38 -4.83
N ARG A 117 3.44 9.51 -4.27
CA ARG A 117 3.13 9.66 -2.86
C ARG A 117 1.69 10.15 -2.70
N ARG A 118 1.02 9.65 -1.68
CA ARG A 118 -0.32 10.11 -1.30
C ARG A 118 -0.30 11.56 -0.81
N LEU A 119 -1.23 12.37 -1.29
CA LEU A 119 -1.53 13.69 -0.73
C LEU A 119 -2.70 13.53 0.25
N GLN A 120 -2.49 13.91 1.51
CA GLN A 120 -3.40 13.57 2.60
C GLN A 120 -3.86 14.81 3.38
N THR A 121 -5.16 14.87 3.64
CA THR A 121 -5.80 15.88 4.50
C THR A 121 -6.26 15.23 5.81
N ASN A 122 -6.25 15.93 6.93
CA ASN A 122 -5.76 17.28 7.21
C ASN A 122 -4.28 17.32 7.68
N ILE A 123 -3.63 16.15 7.76
CA ILE A 123 -2.29 16.02 8.35
C ILE A 123 -1.20 16.83 7.64
N HIS A 124 -1.19 16.87 6.30
CA HIS A 124 -0.08 17.51 5.57
C HIS A 124 -0.08 19.03 5.76
N ASP A 125 -1.25 19.65 5.70
CA ASP A 125 -1.40 21.09 5.89
C ASP A 125 -1.19 21.47 7.37
N TYR A 126 -1.67 20.64 8.30
CA TYR A 126 -1.42 20.84 9.73
C TYR A 126 0.08 20.83 10.06
N ASN A 127 0.84 19.92 9.45
CA ASN A 127 2.29 19.84 9.64
C ASN A 127 3.04 21.08 9.10
N ALA A 128 2.42 21.90 8.25
CA ALA A 128 2.99 23.16 7.77
C ALA A 128 2.85 24.31 8.79
N LEU A 129 1.99 24.16 9.82
CA LEU A 129 1.82 25.18 10.86
C LEU A 129 3.03 25.21 11.81
N PRO A 130 3.45 26.38 12.31
CA PRO A 130 4.45 26.47 13.38
C PRO A 130 4.01 25.70 14.63
N ALA A 131 4.97 25.07 15.32
CA ALA A 131 4.70 24.22 16.49
C ALA A 131 3.87 24.92 17.59
N LYS A 132 4.07 26.23 17.82
CA LYS A 132 3.26 26.99 18.79
C LYS A 132 1.77 26.98 18.44
N GLN A 133 1.43 27.17 17.17
CA GLN A 133 0.04 27.12 16.70
C GLN A 133 -0.52 25.70 16.80
N GLN A 134 0.28 24.68 16.48
CA GLN A 134 -0.15 23.28 16.62
C GLN A 134 -0.55 22.95 18.07
N LEU A 135 0.21 23.44 19.06
CA LEU A 135 -0.08 23.22 20.48
C LEU A 135 -1.33 23.97 20.98
N GLU A 136 -1.75 25.04 20.29
CA GLU A 136 -2.96 25.82 20.60
C GLU A 136 -4.23 25.21 19.98
N LEU A 137 -4.09 24.31 19.01
CA LEU A 137 -5.19 23.74 18.23
C LEU A 137 -5.53 22.33 18.69
N ASP A 138 -6.77 22.11 19.15
CA ASP A 138 -7.33 20.79 19.44
C ASP A 138 -8.04 20.23 18.19
N ILE A 139 -7.26 19.74 17.23
CA ILE A 139 -7.74 19.19 15.95
C ILE A 139 -7.41 17.69 15.88
N ASP A 140 -8.41 16.87 15.56
CA ASP A 140 -8.19 15.45 15.24
C ASP A 140 -7.51 15.33 13.87
N LEU A 141 -6.31 14.75 13.86
CA LEU A 141 -5.52 14.57 12.65
C LEU A 141 -5.90 13.28 11.94
N GLN A 142 -6.10 13.39 10.63
CA GLN A 142 -6.44 12.28 9.76
C GLN A 142 -5.53 12.24 8.54
N ASN A 143 -5.41 11.04 7.98
CA ASN A 143 -4.60 10.73 6.81
C ASN A 143 -5.50 10.42 5.60
N ILE A 144 -6.58 11.18 5.40
CA ILE A 144 -7.52 10.96 4.30
C ILE A 144 -6.83 11.31 2.99
N GLU A 145 -6.81 10.36 2.05
CA GLU A 145 -6.26 10.56 0.72
C GLU A 145 -7.15 11.48 -0.12
N VAL A 146 -6.58 12.58 -0.61
CA VAL A 146 -7.26 13.56 -1.47
C VAL A 146 -6.57 13.74 -2.82
N GLY A 147 -5.39 13.16 -3.01
CA GLY A 147 -4.66 13.23 -4.26
C GLY A 147 -3.33 12.48 -4.23
N HIS A 148 -2.49 12.78 -5.21
CA HIS A 148 -1.18 12.16 -5.37
C HIS A 148 -0.14 13.21 -5.79
N THR A 149 1.10 13.02 -5.35
CA THR A 149 2.26 13.82 -5.76
C THR A 149 3.27 12.91 -6.46
N PRO A 150 3.97 13.39 -7.50
CA PRO A 150 4.97 12.59 -8.19
C PRO A 150 6.18 12.34 -7.32
N ALA A 151 6.87 11.23 -7.53
CA ALA A 151 8.13 10.95 -6.87
C ALA A 151 9.10 10.20 -7.78
N SER A 152 10.38 10.36 -7.46
CA SER A 152 11.45 9.47 -7.88
C SER A 152 12.11 8.88 -6.64
N ILE A 153 12.97 7.90 -6.85
CA ILE A 153 13.79 7.31 -5.79
C ILE A 153 15.27 7.47 -6.15
N ARG A 154 16.13 7.50 -5.12
CA ARG A 154 17.58 7.39 -5.30
C ARG A 154 17.88 6.18 -6.19
N GLU A 155 18.64 6.39 -7.26
CA GLU A 155 18.87 5.38 -8.30
C GLU A 155 19.45 4.07 -7.76
N SER A 156 20.35 4.14 -6.77
CA SER A 156 20.92 2.97 -6.08
C SER A 156 19.89 2.07 -5.38
N LEU A 157 18.62 2.48 -5.27
CA LEU A 157 17.54 1.68 -4.70
C LEU A 157 16.65 1.04 -5.78
N LEU A 158 16.80 1.41 -7.07
CA LEU A 158 15.93 0.93 -8.13
C LEU A 158 16.02 -0.58 -8.33
N GLU A 159 17.23 -1.14 -8.30
CA GLU A 159 17.42 -2.60 -8.42
C GLU A 159 16.62 -3.35 -7.35
N LYS A 160 16.64 -2.85 -6.10
CA LYS A 160 15.87 -3.43 -5.00
C LYS A 160 14.36 -3.33 -5.24
N VAL A 161 13.88 -2.19 -5.76
CA VAL A 161 12.47 -1.95 -6.07
C VAL A 161 12.00 -2.88 -7.20
N ILE A 162 12.74 -2.97 -8.30
CA ILE A 162 12.40 -3.83 -9.45
C ILE A 162 12.39 -5.30 -9.02
N THR A 163 13.46 -5.76 -8.37
CA THR A 163 13.56 -7.14 -7.85
C THR A 163 12.43 -7.48 -6.87
N MET A 164 11.98 -6.51 -6.08
CA MET A 164 10.86 -6.67 -5.17
C MET A 164 9.54 -6.93 -5.92
N GLY A 165 9.31 -6.25 -7.05
CA GLY A 165 8.20 -6.53 -7.96
C GLY A 165 8.22 -7.96 -8.51
N ASP A 166 9.38 -8.40 -9.01
CA ASP A 166 9.57 -9.76 -9.54
C ASP A 166 9.29 -10.84 -8.49
N LYS A 167 9.87 -10.68 -7.29
CA LYS A 167 9.64 -11.60 -6.16
C LYS A 167 8.17 -11.67 -5.77
N PHE A 168 7.48 -10.54 -5.77
CA PHE A 168 6.06 -10.48 -5.43
C PHE A 168 5.22 -11.22 -6.47
N VAL A 169 5.43 -10.95 -7.76
CA VAL A 169 4.73 -11.65 -8.86
C VAL A 169 4.96 -13.16 -8.78
N ALA A 170 6.20 -13.60 -8.59
CA ALA A 170 6.52 -15.02 -8.48
C ALA A 170 5.83 -15.70 -7.29
N ALA A 171 5.70 -15.01 -6.15
CA ALA A 171 4.98 -15.53 -5.00
C ALA A 171 3.46 -15.62 -5.27
N VAL A 172 2.87 -14.57 -5.85
CA VAL A 172 1.44 -14.55 -6.18
C VAL A 172 1.08 -15.61 -7.21
N GLN A 173 1.92 -15.82 -8.23
CA GLN A 173 1.74 -16.86 -9.25
C GLN A 173 1.58 -18.26 -8.62
N LYS A 174 2.38 -18.56 -7.60
CA LYS A 174 2.37 -19.85 -6.89
C LYS A 174 1.17 -19.97 -5.95
N GLU A 175 0.85 -18.90 -5.23
CA GLU A 175 -0.13 -18.94 -4.15
C GLU A 175 -1.58 -18.71 -4.63
N TYR A 176 -1.74 -17.98 -5.74
CA TYR A 176 -3.00 -17.61 -6.38
C TYR A 176 -2.89 -17.71 -7.91
N PRO A 177 -2.86 -18.92 -8.52
CA PRO A 177 -2.92 -19.07 -9.97
C PRO A 177 -4.15 -18.37 -10.57
N PRO A 178 -4.04 -17.73 -11.77
CA PRO A 178 -2.89 -17.69 -12.66
C PRO A 178 -1.90 -16.56 -12.33
N GLY A 179 -1.93 -16.00 -11.12
CA GLY A 179 -1.08 -14.90 -10.68
C GLY A 179 -1.75 -13.53 -10.76
N ILE A 180 -0.91 -12.50 -10.85
CA ILE A 180 -1.35 -11.12 -11.07
C ILE A 180 -1.81 -10.97 -12.52
N ILE A 181 -2.94 -10.28 -12.72
CA ILE A 181 -3.43 -9.89 -14.03
C ILE A 181 -3.64 -8.38 -14.03
N GLY A 182 -2.64 -7.66 -14.53
CA GLY A 182 -2.64 -6.23 -14.70
C GLY A 182 -1.83 -5.50 -13.62
N PRO A 183 -2.29 -4.32 -13.17
CA PRO A 183 -1.53 -3.47 -12.28
C PRO A 183 -1.61 -3.89 -10.82
N PHE A 184 -0.52 -3.66 -10.10
CA PHE A 184 -0.45 -3.77 -8.64
C PHE A 184 0.49 -2.71 -8.06
N SER A 185 0.39 -2.45 -6.76
CA SER A 185 1.22 -1.47 -6.07
C SER A 185 1.71 -2.00 -4.72
N LEU A 186 2.99 -1.76 -4.43
CA LEU A 186 3.60 -2.05 -3.14
C LEU A 186 3.81 -0.73 -2.40
N GLN A 187 2.92 -0.45 -1.45
CA GLN A 187 2.95 0.78 -0.66
C GLN A 187 3.97 0.64 0.45
N SER A 188 4.95 1.51 0.43
CA SER A 188 6.20 1.30 1.14
C SER A 188 6.64 2.51 1.92
N VAL A 189 7.46 2.27 2.94
CA VAL A 189 8.22 3.31 3.63
C VAL A 189 9.70 2.97 3.53
N ILE A 190 10.52 3.99 3.24
CA ILE A 190 11.97 3.90 3.21
C ILE A 190 12.51 4.49 4.51
N THR A 191 13.15 3.66 5.33
CA THR A 191 13.73 4.09 6.60
C THR A 191 15.03 4.89 6.39
N LYS A 192 15.52 5.53 7.45
CA LYS A 192 16.82 6.22 7.44
C LYS A 192 18.00 5.30 7.05
N ASP A 193 17.85 4.00 7.29
CA ASP A 193 18.86 2.97 6.98
C ASP A 193 18.67 2.40 5.56
N LEU A 194 17.83 3.07 4.73
CA LEU A 194 17.49 2.69 3.36
C LEU A 194 16.83 1.31 3.24
N GLU A 195 16.13 0.87 4.30
CA GLU A 195 15.30 -0.33 4.25
C GLU A 195 13.93 0.00 3.66
N ILE A 196 13.49 -0.80 2.69
CA ILE A 196 12.15 -0.71 2.12
C ILE A 196 11.24 -1.66 2.89
N ILE A 197 10.19 -1.12 3.51
CA ILE A 197 9.19 -1.87 4.27
C ILE A 197 7.83 -1.66 3.61
N VAL A 198 7.21 -2.73 3.11
CA VAL A 198 5.89 -2.69 2.49
C VAL A 198 4.81 -2.82 3.57
N TYR A 199 4.01 -1.78 3.75
CA TYR A 199 2.95 -1.73 4.77
C TYR A 199 1.54 -2.01 4.22
N ASP A 200 1.35 -1.91 2.90
CA ASP A 200 0.10 -2.23 2.22
C ASP A 200 0.35 -2.68 0.77
N VAL A 201 -0.57 -3.48 0.23
CA VAL A 201 -0.53 -3.96 -1.13
C VAL A 201 -1.87 -3.68 -1.82
N SER A 202 -1.82 -3.07 -2.99
CA SER A 202 -2.97 -2.95 -3.90
C SER A 202 -2.81 -3.97 -5.02
N LEU A 203 -3.78 -4.86 -5.20
CA LEU A 203 -3.74 -5.91 -6.24
C LEU A 203 -4.54 -5.51 -7.50
N ARG A 204 -4.77 -4.20 -7.63
CA ARG A 204 -5.48 -3.53 -8.73
C ARG A 204 -4.94 -2.13 -8.97
N VAL A 205 -5.54 -1.45 -9.95
CA VAL A 205 -5.33 -0.03 -10.24
C VAL A 205 -5.42 0.76 -8.92
N PRO A 206 -4.32 1.38 -8.46
CA PRO A 206 -4.25 2.01 -7.15
C PRO A 206 -4.86 3.43 -7.13
N GLY A 207 -5.43 3.90 -8.25
CA GLY A 207 -6.11 5.20 -8.33
C GLY A 207 -5.16 6.39 -8.54
N ASN A 208 -4.03 6.21 -9.22
CA ASN A 208 -2.94 7.19 -9.32
C ASN A 208 -2.76 7.81 -10.73
N PRO A 209 -3.61 8.76 -11.15
CA PRO A 209 -3.53 9.36 -12.50
C PRO A 209 -2.20 10.08 -12.77
N ILE A 210 -1.51 10.54 -11.72
CA ILE A 210 -0.26 11.31 -11.83
C ILE A 210 0.87 10.57 -12.57
N LEU A 211 0.86 9.22 -12.54
CA LEU A 211 1.85 8.43 -13.26
C LEU A 211 1.79 8.64 -14.78
N ALA A 212 0.62 9.01 -15.31
CA ALA A 212 0.43 9.22 -16.73
C ALA A 212 1.20 10.43 -17.27
N THR A 213 1.56 11.37 -16.41
CA THR A 213 2.19 12.64 -16.81
C THR A 213 3.60 12.81 -16.24
N THR A 214 3.90 12.18 -15.11
CA THR A 214 5.11 12.48 -14.33
C THR A 214 6.10 11.33 -14.22
N SER A 215 5.72 10.10 -14.59
CA SER A 215 6.62 8.96 -14.43
C SER A 215 7.75 9.00 -15.47
N PRO A 216 9.03 9.05 -15.04
CA PRO A 216 10.15 8.93 -15.97
C PRO A 216 10.39 7.48 -16.41
N TYR A 217 9.94 6.51 -15.62
CA TYR A 217 10.28 5.09 -15.77
C TYR A 217 9.69 4.47 -17.03
N THR A 218 8.45 4.81 -17.39
CA THR A 218 7.86 4.30 -18.64
C THR A 218 8.57 4.86 -19.86
N LYS A 219 9.07 6.10 -19.78
CA LYS A 219 9.85 6.72 -20.87
C LYS A 219 11.17 5.99 -21.06
N TYR A 220 11.85 5.60 -19.98
CA TYR A 220 13.09 4.83 -20.08
C TYR A 220 12.87 3.43 -20.65
N GLN A 221 11.79 2.76 -20.27
CA GLN A 221 11.51 1.39 -20.71
C GLN A 221 10.91 1.32 -22.14
N TYR A 222 10.08 2.30 -22.52
CA TYR A 222 9.28 2.24 -23.75
C TYR A 222 9.49 3.41 -24.72
N GLY A 223 10.33 4.39 -24.37
CA GLY A 223 10.52 5.61 -25.15
C GLY A 223 9.36 6.61 -25.08
N GLN A 224 8.31 6.33 -24.29
CA GLN A 224 7.12 7.19 -24.16
C GLN A 224 6.59 7.22 -22.72
N THR A 225 6.05 8.37 -22.33
CA THR A 225 5.38 8.54 -21.03
C THR A 225 3.93 8.07 -21.13
N PHE A 226 3.50 7.20 -20.22
CA PHE A 226 2.11 6.76 -20.14
C PHE A 226 1.72 6.29 -18.75
N GLY A 227 0.40 6.25 -18.50
CA GLY A 227 -0.16 5.74 -17.24
C GLY A 227 -0.63 4.29 -17.33
N ILE A 228 -1.10 3.79 -16.19
CA ILE A 228 -1.62 2.42 -16.03
C ILE A 228 -2.73 2.08 -17.04
N GLY A 229 -3.66 3.01 -17.32
CA GLY A 229 -4.74 2.78 -18.28
C GLY A 229 -4.25 2.46 -19.68
N ARG A 230 -3.26 3.21 -20.19
CA ARG A 230 -2.65 2.94 -21.49
C ARG A 230 -1.86 1.63 -21.48
N ARG A 231 -1.16 1.31 -20.38
CA ARG A 231 -0.46 0.02 -20.23
C ARG A 231 -1.42 -1.18 -20.27
N ILE A 232 -2.58 -1.08 -19.65
CA ILE A 232 -3.65 -2.09 -19.74
C ILE A 232 -4.09 -2.26 -21.20
N ALA A 233 -4.39 -1.16 -21.90
CA ALA A 233 -4.83 -1.21 -23.29
C ALA A 233 -3.77 -1.83 -24.22
N MET A 234 -2.48 -1.52 -23.99
CA MET A 234 -1.36 -2.15 -24.70
C MET A 234 -1.35 -3.67 -24.50
N GLU A 235 -1.54 -4.14 -23.26
CA GLU A 235 -1.58 -5.59 -22.99
C GLU A 235 -2.76 -6.28 -23.66
N ILE A 236 -3.95 -5.65 -23.64
CA ILE A 236 -5.15 -6.19 -24.29
C ILE A 236 -4.92 -6.30 -25.80
N LYS A 237 -4.35 -5.26 -26.42
CA LYS A 237 -4.01 -5.27 -27.85
C LYS A 237 -3.04 -6.41 -28.18
N THR A 238 -1.94 -6.54 -27.44
CA THR A 238 -0.97 -7.62 -27.64
C THR A 238 -1.61 -9.00 -27.43
N ALA A 239 -2.43 -9.18 -26.39
CA ALA A 239 -3.13 -10.43 -26.14
C ALA A 239 -4.12 -10.79 -27.26
N GLN A 240 -4.76 -9.79 -27.88
CA GLN A 240 -5.64 -10.00 -29.03
C GLN A 240 -4.84 -10.42 -30.27
N GLU A 241 -3.76 -9.70 -30.59
CA GLU A 241 -2.88 -9.99 -31.73
C GLU A 241 -2.23 -11.39 -31.62
N GLU A 242 -1.91 -11.82 -30.40
CA GLU A 242 -1.34 -13.15 -30.14
C GLU A 242 -2.37 -14.26 -29.89
N GLY A 243 -3.68 -13.96 -29.93
CA GLY A 243 -4.74 -14.94 -29.65
C GLY A 243 -4.76 -15.45 -28.19
N LYS A 244 -4.24 -14.68 -27.23
CA LYS A 244 -4.09 -15.01 -25.81
C LYS A 244 -5.02 -14.25 -24.86
N LEU A 245 -6.06 -13.59 -25.36
CA LEU A 245 -7.02 -12.82 -24.52
C LEU A 245 -7.53 -13.60 -23.31
N ALA A 246 -7.84 -14.88 -23.47
CA ALA A 246 -8.31 -15.76 -22.39
C ALA A 246 -7.33 -15.87 -21.19
N ARG A 247 -6.04 -15.56 -21.39
CA ARG A 247 -5.03 -15.61 -20.32
C ARG A 247 -4.99 -14.36 -19.44
N ILE A 248 -5.65 -13.27 -19.87
CA ILE A 248 -5.63 -11.98 -19.16
C ILE A 248 -7.02 -11.53 -18.70
N VAL A 249 -8.01 -12.42 -18.72
CA VAL A 249 -9.36 -12.20 -18.21
C VAL A 249 -9.78 -13.34 -17.28
N THR A 250 -10.59 -13.05 -16.27
CA THR A 250 -11.11 -14.04 -15.29
C THR A 250 -12.48 -13.63 -14.77
#